data_AF-A0A2E9GQ59-F1
#
_entry.id   AF-A0A2E9GQ59-F1
#
_cell.length_a   1.000
_cell.length_b   1.000
_cell.length_c   1.000
_cell.angle_alpha   90.00
_cell.angle_beta   90.00
_cell.angle_gamma   90.00
#
_symmetry.space_group_name_H-M   'P 1'
#
loop_
_entity.id
_entity.type
_entity.pdbx_description
1 polymer ?
#
loop_
_entity_poly.entity_id
_entity_poly.type
_entity_poly.pdbx_seq_one_letter_code
_entity_poly.pdbx_strand_id
1 'polypeptide(L)'
;MPGPSWEDRDHAAAETLRHTGSDRLGSACSSFCVGQSGSSILTEVPGITILFQFDAGACPPPVVDDGVLRVHGGSGYRMRFGPSATPPIIKKLMLANVAVFVAQILIPNLTPAGVVSPEQVWVDREIWRPFTYMWLHNISVIPLHLGINMFMLWMFGSELALYWGDKRFLRYYLNCGIGAGILIATVPYLPGLAGWPPWTEELTKTTLGASGAVIGVLLAFSFTWPYSRIQLVFPPISLKAIWLIPFVFIMDFVTGSENVSHVGHLGGVAVGWLYLIHEGKTPDVPTFETLKRRYKRYRAEKSAPSPPVSRPSKAPRPERKLSLKRRYQRQKMRRKLRSVPGEGRPKREQNDD
;
A
#
# COMPACT_ATOMS: atom_id res chain seq x y z
N MET A 1 13.74 -33.12 -4.08
CA MET A 1 13.56 -33.05 -2.61
C MET A 1 12.76 -31.79 -2.31
N PRO A 2 11.49 -31.87 -1.89
CA PRO A 2 10.79 -30.69 -1.42
C PRO A 2 11.40 -30.27 -0.07
N GLY A 3 11.66 -28.97 0.10
CA GLY A 3 12.18 -28.41 1.34
C GLY A 3 11.15 -28.45 2.48
N PRO A 4 11.60 -28.30 3.74
CA PRO A 4 10.74 -28.48 4.91
C PRO A 4 9.63 -27.44 4.98
N SER A 5 8.51 -27.86 5.55
CA SER A 5 7.28 -27.10 5.70
C SER A 5 7.44 -25.95 6.70
N TRP A 6 6.49 -25.01 6.70
CA TRP A 6 6.54 -23.82 7.55
C TRP A 6 6.48 -24.17 9.06
N GLU A 7 5.80 -25.26 9.43
CA GLU A 7 5.70 -25.76 10.81
C GLU A 7 7.05 -26.24 11.37
N ASP A 8 7.92 -26.78 10.50
CA ASP A 8 9.23 -27.30 10.89
C ASP A 8 10.24 -26.18 11.24
N ARG A 9 10.03 -24.95 10.72
CA ARG A 9 10.91 -23.79 10.98
C ARG A 9 10.61 -23.12 12.31
N ASP A 10 9.35 -23.13 12.73
CA ASP A 10 8.92 -22.53 13.99
C ASP A 10 9.40 -23.34 15.20
N HIS A 11 9.48 -24.68 15.09
CA HIS A 11 10.06 -25.52 16.13
C HIS A 11 11.57 -25.30 16.32
N ALA A 12 12.34 -25.20 15.22
CA ALA A 12 13.78 -24.91 15.31
C ALA A 12 14.08 -23.51 15.88
N ALA A 13 13.26 -22.51 15.55
CA ALA A 13 13.37 -21.17 16.12
C ALA A 13 12.99 -21.13 17.61
N ALA A 14 11.95 -21.86 18.02
CA ALA A 14 11.51 -21.94 19.41
C ALA A 14 12.52 -22.67 20.31
N GLU A 15 13.23 -23.67 19.79
CA GLU A 15 14.25 -24.43 20.54
C GLU A 15 15.54 -23.61 20.73
N THR A 16 15.92 -22.82 19.72
CA THR A 16 17.07 -21.89 19.81
C THR A 16 16.81 -20.77 20.81
N LEU A 17 15.56 -20.30 20.92
CA LEU A 17 15.13 -19.25 21.85
C LEU A 17 15.09 -19.70 23.33
N ARG A 18 15.06 -21.00 23.62
CA ARG A 18 15.16 -21.51 25.00
C ARG A 18 16.60 -21.47 25.54
N HIS A 19 17.60 -21.46 24.67
CA HIS A 19 19.01 -21.57 25.07
C HIS A 19 19.80 -20.26 25.03
N THR A 20 19.32 -19.23 24.34
CA THR A 20 19.99 -17.91 24.30
C THR A 20 19.27 -16.89 25.17
N GLY A 21 19.81 -16.65 26.37
CA GLY A 21 19.30 -15.62 27.27
C GLY A 21 19.21 -14.23 26.61
N SER A 22 18.13 -13.51 26.97
CA SER A 22 17.70 -12.17 26.55
C SER A 22 18.81 -11.10 26.33
N ASP A 23 19.94 -11.23 27.03
CA ASP A 23 20.99 -10.21 27.05
C ASP A 23 21.87 -10.14 25.78
N ARG A 24 21.85 -11.15 24.88
CA ARG A 24 22.69 -11.14 23.65
C ARG A 24 22.01 -10.57 22.40
N LEU A 25 20.69 -10.39 22.41
CA LEU A 25 19.95 -9.84 21.27
C LEU A 25 20.16 -8.32 21.09
N GLY A 26 20.42 -7.60 22.18
CA GLY A 26 20.62 -6.14 22.14
C GLY A 26 21.92 -5.69 21.48
N SER A 27 22.99 -6.51 21.50
CA SER A 27 24.29 -6.12 20.95
C SER A 27 24.49 -6.52 19.48
N ALA A 28 23.71 -7.48 18.96
CA ALA A 28 23.78 -7.86 17.54
C ALA A 28 23.10 -6.81 16.63
N CYS A 29 22.03 -6.16 17.11
CA CYS A 29 21.34 -5.12 16.35
C CYS A 29 22.09 -3.77 16.28
N SER A 30 22.94 -3.45 17.28
CA SER A 30 23.66 -2.17 17.27
C SER A 30 24.80 -2.10 16.25
N SER A 31 25.31 -3.25 15.81
CA SER A 31 26.47 -3.32 14.92
C SER A 31 26.12 -3.23 13.42
N PHE A 32 24.83 -3.28 13.06
CA PHE A 32 24.39 -3.23 11.65
C PHE A 32 23.94 -1.83 11.19
N CYS A 33 23.92 -0.84 12.08
CA CYS A 33 23.33 0.48 11.84
C CYS A 33 24.32 1.66 11.85
N VAL A 34 25.61 1.43 11.57
CA VAL A 34 26.58 2.53 11.42
C VAL A 34 27.12 2.54 9.99
N GLY A 35 26.66 3.50 9.20
CA GLY A 35 27.32 3.89 7.95
C GLY A 35 26.36 4.15 6.80
N GLN A 36 25.93 5.41 6.63
CA GLN A 36 25.96 6.13 5.34
C GLN A 36 25.41 7.55 5.52
N SER A 37 26.31 8.53 5.40
CA SER A 37 26.01 9.96 5.30
C SER A 37 25.27 10.27 4.00
N GLY A 38 24.16 11.00 4.07
CA GLY A 38 23.38 11.42 2.91
C GLY A 38 24.13 12.39 2.01
N SER A 39 23.90 12.29 0.70
CA SER A 39 24.36 13.26 -0.30
C SER A 39 23.14 13.93 -0.94
N SER A 40 23.17 15.26 -1.00
CA SER A 40 22.19 16.09 -1.70
C SER A 40 22.58 16.22 -3.17
N ILE A 41 21.64 15.98 -4.09
CA ILE A 41 21.83 16.30 -5.53
C ILE A 41 20.95 17.51 -5.84
N LEU A 42 21.59 18.62 -6.20
CA LEU A 42 20.96 19.81 -6.75
C LEU A 42 20.86 19.64 -8.26
N THR A 43 19.64 19.63 -8.81
CA THR A 43 19.41 19.91 -10.23
C THR A 43 18.65 21.21 -10.33
N GLU A 44 19.33 22.27 -10.79
CA GLU A 44 18.73 23.57 -11.04
C GLU A 44 17.93 23.54 -12.35
N VAL A 45 16.63 23.85 -12.26
CA VAL A 45 15.81 24.31 -13.38
C VAL A 45 15.40 25.74 -13.03
N PRO A 46 15.47 26.72 -13.94
CA PRO A 46 15.20 28.11 -13.59
C PRO A 46 13.74 28.28 -13.15
N GLY A 47 13.51 28.72 -11.91
CA GLY A 47 12.20 29.17 -11.42
C GLY A 47 11.46 28.27 -10.42
N ILE A 48 11.95 27.06 -10.12
CA ILE A 48 11.35 26.19 -9.08
C ILE A 48 12.48 25.51 -8.29
N THR A 49 12.73 25.98 -7.06
CA THR A 49 13.61 25.27 -6.12
C THR A 49 12.84 24.13 -5.47
N ILE A 50 12.99 22.90 -5.99
CA ILE A 50 12.43 21.69 -5.37
C ILE A 50 13.45 21.16 -4.35
N LEU A 51 13.20 21.43 -3.07
CA LEU A 51 14.00 20.91 -1.96
C LEU A 51 13.57 19.47 -1.66
N PHE A 52 14.40 18.50 -2.05
CA PHE A 52 14.24 17.10 -1.68
C PHE A 52 14.98 16.82 -0.37
N GLN A 53 14.24 16.70 0.72
CA GLN A 53 14.79 16.29 2.01
C GLN A 53 14.66 14.76 2.16
N PHE A 54 15.80 14.08 2.28
CA PHE A 54 15.89 12.64 2.48
C PHE A 54 16.28 12.34 3.92
N ASP A 55 15.34 11.88 4.74
CA ASP A 55 15.69 11.32 6.05
C ASP A 55 16.11 9.85 5.90
N ALA A 56 17.36 9.52 6.24
CA ALA A 56 17.76 8.14 6.49
C ALA A 56 17.04 7.60 7.74
N GLY A 57 16.56 6.35 7.67
CA GLY A 57 15.48 5.83 8.51
C GLY A 57 15.79 5.61 10.01
N ALA A 58 14.71 5.47 10.76
CA ALA A 58 14.69 4.84 12.08
C ALA A 58 13.82 3.56 12.01
N CYS A 59 14.34 2.43 12.49
CA CYS A 59 13.53 1.23 12.70
C CYS A 59 12.49 1.50 13.81
N PRO A 60 11.21 1.13 13.63
CA PRO A 60 10.26 1.17 14.74
C PRO A 60 10.63 0.11 15.79
N PRO A 61 10.49 0.41 17.09
CA PRO A 61 10.72 -0.58 18.14
C PRO A 61 9.66 -1.70 18.07
N PRO A 62 10.00 -2.93 18.48
CA PRO A 62 9.05 -4.04 18.54
C PRO A 62 7.91 -3.73 19.53
N VAL A 63 6.68 -4.06 19.14
CA VAL A 63 5.49 -3.98 20.00
C VAL A 63 5.11 -5.41 20.43
N VAL A 64 4.93 -5.61 21.73
CA VAL A 64 4.45 -6.88 22.30
C VAL A 64 2.95 -6.79 22.47
N ASP A 65 2.22 -7.66 21.79
CA ASP A 65 0.76 -7.81 21.92
C ASP A 65 0.48 -9.26 22.36
N ASP A 66 -0.37 -9.44 23.37
CA ASP A 66 -0.77 -10.74 23.93
C ASP A 66 0.37 -11.69 24.33
N GLY A 67 1.52 -11.16 24.75
CA GLY A 67 2.68 -11.97 25.18
C GLY A 67 3.42 -12.67 24.04
N VAL A 68 3.06 -12.40 22.78
CA VAL A 68 3.77 -12.85 21.58
C VAL A 68 4.58 -11.68 21.05
N LEU A 69 5.89 -11.88 20.86
CA LEU A 69 6.74 -10.90 20.19
C LEU A 69 6.40 -10.91 18.69
N ARG A 70 5.38 -10.16 18.30
CA ARG A 70 5.03 -9.98 16.89
C ARG A 70 5.97 -8.96 16.30
N VAL A 71 7.00 -9.44 15.62
CA VAL A 71 7.68 -8.63 14.60
C VAL A 71 6.67 -8.42 13.49
N HIS A 72 5.85 -7.37 13.63
CA HIS A 72 5.19 -6.81 12.46
C HIS A 72 6.35 -6.46 11.52
N GLY A 73 6.43 -7.14 10.38
CA GLY A 73 7.31 -6.78 9.27
C GLY A 73 6.87 -5.44 8.66
N GLY A 74 6.66 -4.42 9.49
CA GLY A 74 6.52 -3.03 9.12
C GLY A 74 7.91 -2.45 8.90
N SER A 75 8.69 -3.05 8.01
CA SER A 75 9.58 -2.24 7.19
C SER A 75 8.62 -1.33 6.44
N GLY A 76 8.44 -0.10 6.91
CA GLY A 76 7.68 0.89 6.17
C GLY A 76 8.35 1.00 4.81
N TYR A 77 7.74 0.41 3.79
CA TYR A 77 8.21 0.54 2.42
C TYR A 77 8.12 2.03 2.10
N ARG A 78 9.26 2.72 2.24
CA ARG A 78 9.42 4.08 1.76
C ARG A 78 9.55 3.93 0.25
N MET A 79 8.47 4.21 -0.44
CA MET A 79 8.48 4.39 -1.88
C MET A 79 9.55 5.42 -2.22
N ARG A 80 10.54 5.00 -2.99
CA ARG A 80 11.36 5.94 -3.77
C ARG A 80 10.44 6.54 -4.83
N PHE A 81 10.69 7.78 -5.23
CA PHE A 81 9.91 8.38 -6.32
C PHE A 81 10.14 7.56 -7.60
N GLY A 82 9.06 6.91 -8.07
CA GLY A 82 9.10 5.98 -9.20
C GLY A 82 9.69 4.60 -8.88
N PRO A 83 9.38 3.60 -9.73
CA PRO A 83 9.92 2.25 -9.59
C PRO A 83 11.41 2.19 -9.89
N SER A 84 12.10 1.16 -9.39
CA SER A 84 13.52 0.89 -9.71
C SER A 84 13.75 0.65 -11.21
N ALA A 85 12.81 0.01 -11.88
CA ALA A 85 12.74 -0.13 -13.32
C ALA A 85 11.28 -0.25 -13.75
N THR A 86 10.88 0.41 -14.84
CA THR A 86 9.50 0.32 -15.34
C THR A 86 9.25 -1.04 -16.01
N PRO A 87 8.29 -1.85 -15.52
CA PRO A 87 8.00 -3.16 -16.08
C PRO A 87 7.55 -3.08 -17.55
N PRO A 88 7.85 -4.10 -18.37
CA PRO A 88 7.44 -4.13 -19.77
C PRO A 88 5.94 -3.95 -19.96
N ILE A 89 5.11 -4.54 -19.09
CA ILE A 89 3.65 -4.42 -19.19
C ILE A 89 3.16 -2.98 -18.98
N ILE A 90 3.76 -2.26 -18.03
CA ILE A 90 3.41 -0.86 -17.76
C ILE A 90 3.79 0.02 -18.93
N LYS A 91 5.00 -0.18 -19.50
CA LYS A 91 5.42 0.53 -20.72
C LYS A 91 4.44 0.28 -21.87
N LYS A 92 4.02 -0.97 -22.08
CA LYS A 92 3.07 -1.33 -23.14
C LYS A 92 1.70 -0.67 -22.94
N LEU A 93 1.16 -0.69 -21.72
CA LEU A 93 -0.13 -0.06 -21.42
C LEU A 93 -0.07 1.46 -21.58
N MET A 94 1.00 2.10 -21.12
CA MET A 94 1.21 3.53 -21.31
C MET A 94 1.32 3.89 -22.79
N LEU A 95 2.14 3.14 -23.53
CA LEU A 95 2.30 3.34 -24.97
C LEU A 95 0.98 3.13 -25.72
N ALA A 96 0.17 2.14 -25.35
CA ALA A 96 -1.14 1.92 -25.96
C ALA A 96 -2.08 3.12 -25.74
N ASN A 97 -2.14 3.66 -24.52
CA ASN A 97 -2.97 4.84 -24.23
C ASN A 97 -2.48 6.09 -24.99
N VAL A 98 -1.16 6.30 -25.06
CA VAL A 98 -0.58 7.41 -25.83
C VAL A 98 -0.82 7.24 -27.32
N ALA A 99 -0.68 6.02 -27.86
CA ALA A 99 -0.92 5.73 -29.26
C ALA A 99 -2.39 5.96 -29.64
N VAL A 100 -3.33 5.54 -28.79
CA VAL A 100 -4.77 5.81 -29.00
C VAL A 100 -5.04 7.30 -28.90
N PHE A 101 -4.44 8.02 -27.95
CA PHE A 101 -4.58 9.47 -27.86
C PHE A 101 -4.09 10.19 -29.12
N VAL A 102 -2.95 9.79 -29.68
CA VAL A 102 -2.48 10.31 -30.98
C VAL A 102 -3.45 9.94 -32.09
N ALA A 103 -3.96 8.71 -32.11
CA ALA A 103 -4.96 8.30 -33.09
C ALA A 103 -6.26 9.12 -33.00
N GLN A 104 -6.69 9.54 -31.80
CA GLN A 104 -7.86 10.42 -31.60
C GLN A 104 -7.68 11.79 -32.26
N ILE A 105 -6.44 12.27 -32.36
CA ILE A 105 -6.10 13.54 -33.02
C ILE A 105 -6.10 13.36 -34.55
N LEU A 106 -5.61 12.22 -35.04
CA LEU A 106 -5.42 11.98 -36.47
C LEU A 106 -6.67 11.46 -37.18
N ILE A 107 -7.52 10.70 -36.48
CA ILE A 107 -8.68 10.01 -37.04
C ILE A 107 -9.95 10.69 -36.56
N PRO A 108 -10.66 11.45 -37.43
CA PRO A 108 -11.96 11.99 -37.10
C PRO A 108 -12.93 10.89 -36.67
N ASN A 109 -13.83 11.20 -35.74
CA ASN A 109 -14.84 10.28 -35.20
C ASN A 109 -14.32 9.08 -34.39
N LEU A 110 -13.00 8.93 -34.16
CA LEU A 110 -12.47 7.86 -33.32
C LEU A 110 -13.01 7.94 -31.88
N THR A 111 -13.05 9.15 -31.31
CA THR A 111 -13.57 9.36 -29.94
C THR A 111 -15.06 8.99 -29.84
N PRO A 112 -15.98 9.59 -30.63
CA PRO A 112 -17.40 9.19 -30.61
C PRO A 112 -17.67 7.69 -30.81
N ALA A 113 -16.85 7.01 -31.61
CA ALA A 113 -16.99 5.57 -31.86
C ALA A 113 -16.58 4.67 -30.67
N GLY A 114 -15.76 5.19 -29.75
CA GLY A 114 -15.19 4.39 -28.67
C GLY A 114 -15.57 4.81 -27.25
N VAL A 115 -16.21 5.97 -27.05
CA VAL A 115 -16.74 6.40 -25.73
C VAL A 115 -17.78 5.40 -25.22
N VAL A 116 -18.03 5.36 -23.91
CA VAL A 116 -19.11 4.54 -23.34
C VAL A 116 -20.26 5.43 -22.87
N SER A 117 -21.49 5.08 -23.24
CA SER A 117 -22.71 5.61 -22.64
C SER A 117 -23.73 4.47 -22.45
N PRO A 118 -24.66 4.59 -21.50
CA PRO A 118 -25.71 3.59 -21.28
C PRO A 118 -26.51 3.25 -22.55
N GLU A 119 -27.00 4.26 -23.25
CA GLU A 119 -27.83 4.07 -24.45
C GLU A 119 -27.09 3.35 -25.56
N GLN A 120 -25.85 3.74 -25.86
CA GLN A 120 -25.08 3.13 -26.95
C GLN A 120 -24.76 1.65 -26.68
N VAL A 121 -24.55 1.29 -25.40
CA VAL A 121 -24.25 -0.10 -25.05
C VAL A 121 -25.51 -0.96 -25.09
N TRP A 122 -26.60 -0.49 -24.46
CA TRP A 122 -27.76 -1.35 -24.21
C TRP A 122 -28.90 -1.19 -25.23
N VAL A 123 -29.02 -0.02 -25.87
CA VAL A 123 -30.01 0.25 -26.93
C VAL A 123 -29.40 0.00 -28.30
N ASP A 124 -28.26 0.65 -28.61
CA ASP A 124 -27.60 0.52 -29.92
C ASP A 124 -26.77 -0.77 -30.05
N ARG A 125 -26.60 -1.51 -28.95
CA ARG A 125 -25.90 -2.81 -28.86
C ARG A 125 -24.42 -2.74 -29.20
N GLU A 126 -23.78 -1.60 -28.95
CA GLU A 126 -22.35 -1.40 -29.17
C GLU A 126 -21.50 -1.96 -28.02
N ILE A 127 -21.53 -3.28 -27.87
CA ILE A 127 -20.97 -4.02 -26.71
C ILE A 127 -19.44 -3.92 -26.56
N TRP A 128 -18.72 -3.37 -27.54
CA TRP A 128 -17.27 -3.12 -27.45
C TRP A 128 -16.95 -1.87 -26.61
N ARG A 129 -17.90 -0.95 -26.43
CA ARG A 129 -17.68 0.35 -25.76
C ARG A 129 -17.12 0.24 -24.34
N PRO A 130 -17.54 -0.72 -23.48
CA PRO A 130 -16.91 -0.97 -22.18
C PRO A 130 -15.42 -1.35 -22.25
N PHE A 131 -14.92 -1.79 -23.41
CA PHE A 131 -13.48 -2.04 -23.61
C PHE A 131 -12.78 -0.88 -24.31
N THR A 132 -13.40 -0.21 -25.29
CA THR A 132 -12.72 0.85 -26.05
C THR A 132 -12.55 2.14 -25.23
N TYR A 133 -13.51 2.48 -24.38
CA TYR A 133 -13.53 3.76 -23.66
C TYR A 133 -12.31 3.96 -22.75
N MET A 134 -11.76 2.87 -22.19
CA MET A 134 -10.66 2.93 -21.24
C MET A 134 -9.32 3.33 -21.89
N TRP A 135 -9.25 3.37 -23.21
CA TRP A 135 -8.05 3.79 -23.96
C TRP A 135 -8.13 5.25 -24.44
N LEU A 136 -9.33 5.80 -24.51
CA LEU A 136 -9.59 7.15 -24.99
C LEU A 136 -9.33 8.19 -23.90
N HIS A 137 -8.81 9.36 -24.27
CA HIS A 137 -8.63 10.51 -23.37
C HIS A 137 -9.18 11.79 -24.00
N ASN A 138 -9.52 12.78 -23.18
CA ASN A 138 -10.07 14.05 -23.66
C ASN A 138 -8.96 14.84 -24.37
N ILE A 139 -9.17 15.15 -25.66
CA ILE A 139 -8.23 15.89 -26.51
C ILE A 139 -8.39 17.41 -26.42
N SER A 140 -9.52 17.89 -25.88
CA SER A 140 -9.93 19.30 -25.92
C SER A 140 -9.32 20.16 -24.81
N VAL A 141 -8.73 19.55 -23.78
CA VAL A 141 -8.09 20.20 -22.64
C VAL A 141 -6.61 19.84 -22.59
N ILE A 142 -5.81 20.60 -21.82
CA ILE A 142 -4.43 20.22 -21.46
C ILE A 142 -4.43 18.71 -21.14
N PRO A 143 -3.52 17.90 -21.71
CA PRO A 143 -3.53 16.43 -21.60
C PRO A 143 -3.22 15.92 -20.18
N LEU A 144 -3.51 16.72 -19.15
CA LEU A 144 -3.36 16.42 -17.74
C LEU A 144 -4.13 15.16 -17.34
N HIS A 145 -5.32 14.89 -17.90
CA HIS A 145 -6.05 13.66 -17.60
C HIS A 145 -5.26 12.41 -18.04
N LEU A 146 -4.72 12.41 -19.26
CA LEU A 146 -3.81 11.35 -19.73
C LEU A 146 -2.55 11.30 -18.86
N GLY A 147 -1.94 12.46 -18.59
CA GLY A 147 -0.73 12.58 -17.78
C GLY A 147 -0.89 11.99 -16.38
N ILE A 148 -1.99 12.30 -15.69
CA ILE A 148 -2.30 11.78 -14.35
C ILE A 148 -2.55 10.27 -14.41
N ASN A 149 -3.34 9.78 -15.37
CA ASN A 149 -3.57 8.34 -15.51
C ASN A 149 -2.26 7.58 -15.74
N MET A 150 -1.40 8.07 -16.63
CA MET A 150 -0.12 7.44 -16.93
C MET A 150 0.86 7.55 -15.76
N PHE A 151 0.87 8.68 -15.05
CA PHE A 151 1.68 8.86 -13.85
C PHE A 151 1.27 7.90 -12.73
N MET A 152 -0.03 7.79 -12.45
CA MET A 152 -0.55 6.89 -11.41
C MET A 152 -0.33 5.42 -11.79
N LEU A 153 -0.56 5.07 -13.07
CA LEU A 153 -0.28 3.73 -13.59
C LEU A 153 1.21 3.39 -13.50
N TRP A 154 2.08 4.34 -13.84
CA TRP A 154 3.53 4.16 -13.73
C TRP A 154 3.99 4.02 -12.28
N MET A 155 3.53 4.90 -11.38
CA MET A 155 3.96 4.91 -9.98
C MET A 155 3.46 3.68 -9.22
N PHE A 156 2.16 3.41 -9.23
CA PHE A 156 1.57 2.33 -8.43
C PHE A 156 1.49 1.01 -9.19
N GLY A 157 1.23 1.07 -10.49
CA GLY A 157 1.14 -0.11 -11.33
C GLY A 157 2.49 -0.80 -11.52
N SER A 158 3.61 -0.06 -11.57
CA SER A 158 4.94 -0.68 -11.67
C SER A 158 5.28 -1.54 -10.45
N GLU A 159 5.05 -1.03 -9.25
CA GLU A 159 5.27 -1.77 -8.00
C GLU A 159 4.41 -3.05 -7.95
N LEU A 160 3.13 -2.92 -8.31
CA LEU A 160 2.23 -4.07 -8.38
C LEU A 160 2.65 -5.07 -9.46
N ALA A 161 3.05 -4.62 -10.65
CA ALA A 161 3.49 -5.50 -11.73
C ALA A 161 4.80 -6.22 -11.40
N LEU A 162 5.75 -5.56 -10.73
CA LEU A 162 6.97 -6.20 -10.21
C LEU A 162 6.64 -7.25 -9.15
N TYR A 163 5.68 -6.98 -8.27
CA TYR A 163 5.29 -7.87 -7.19
C TYR A 163 4.40 -9.05 -7.64
N TRP A 164 3.47 -8.82 -8.56
CA TRP A 164 2.48 -9.80 -9.03
C TRP A 164 2.88 -10.55 -10.31
N GLY A 165 3.79 -9.97 -11.09
CA GLY A 165 4.10 -10.39 -12.44
C GLY A 165 3.09 -9.87 -13.48
N ASP A 166 3.59 -9.69 -14.71
CA ASP A 166 2.88 -9.05 -15.82
C ASP A 166 1.49 -9.62 -16.12
N LYS A 167 1.36 -10.96 -16.15
CA LYS A 167 0.09 -11.63 -16.52
C LYS A 167 -1.02 -11.37 -15.51
N ARG A 168 -0.69 -11.38 -14.21
CA ARG A 168 -1.67 -11.13 -13.14
C ARG A 168 -2.07 -9.67 -13.14
N PHE A 169 -1.09 -8.77 -13.25
CA PHE A 169 -1.33 -7.34 -13.35
C PHE A 169 -2.25 -6.98 -14.54
N LEU A 170 -1.94 -7.50 -15.73
CA LEU A 170 -2.72 -7.21 -16.93
C LEU A 170 -4.18 -7.67 -16.79
N ARG A 171 -4.42 -8.89 -16.31
CA ARG A 171 -5.79 -9.37 -16.08
C ARG A 171 -6.54 -8.47 -15.11
N TYR A 172 -5.89 -8.09 -14.01
CA TYR A 172 -6.49 -7.20 -13.02
C TYR A 172 -6.84 -5.83 -13.63
N TYR A 173 -5.89 -5.19 -14.31
CA TYR A 173 -6.07 -3.89 -14.97
C TYR A 173 -7.23 -3.92 -15.97
N LEU A 174 -7.28 -4.93 -16.85
CA LEU A 174 -8.34 -5.07 -17.84
C LEU A 174 -9.70 -5.34 -17.20
N ASN A 175 -9.78 -6.20 -16.18
CA ASN A 175 -11.04 -6.46 -15.48
C ASN A 175 -11.57 -5.20 -14.78
N CYS A 176 -10.69 -4.41 -14.13
CA CYS A 176 -11.09 -3.15 -13.51
C CYS A 176 -11.63 -2.15 -14.54
N GLY A 177 -10.95 -1.99 -15.68
CA GLY A 177 -11.39 -1.09 -16.76
C GLY A 177 -12.70 -1.54 -17.40
N ILE A 178 -12.76 -2.78 -17.88
CA ILE A 178 -13.96 -3.33 -18.54
C ILE A 178 -15.15 -3.32 -17.58
N GLY A 179 -14.95 -3.76 -16.33
CA GLY A 179 -16.00 -3.79 -15.33
C GLY A 179 -16.49 -2.39 -14.95
N ALA A 180 -15.61 -1.39 -14.88
CA ALA A 180 -16.02 0.00 -14.72
C ALA A 180 -16.86 0.48 -15.92
N GLY A 181 -16.47 0.15 -17.16
CA GLY A 181 -17.26 0.44 -18.36
C GLY A 181 -18.65 -0.20 -18.36
N ILE A 182 -18.76 -1.46 -17.92
CA ILE A 182 -20.04 -2.15 -17.76
C ILE A 182 -20.92 -1.47 -16.71
N LEU A 183 -20.34 -1.03 -15.59
CA LEU A 183 -21.08 -0.34 -14.54
C LEU A 183 -21.51 1.07 -14.97
N ILE A 184 -20.68 1.80 -15.71
CA ILE A 184 -21.08 3.06 -16.34
C ILE A 184 -22.30 2.85 -17.24
N ALA A 185 -22.30 1.81 -18.06
CA ALA A 185 -23.41 1.53 -18.96
C ALA A 185 -24.67 1.06 -18.24
N THR A 186 -24.55 0.29 -17.15
CA THR A 186 -25.69 -0.41 -16.53
C THR A 186 -26.33 0.37 -15.38
N VAL A 187 -25.54 1.04 -14.52
CA VAL A 187 -26.03 1.66 -13.28
C VAL A 187 -27.16 2.68 -13.52
N PRO A 188 -27.11 3.55 -14.56
CA PRO A 188 -28.17 4.50 -14.85
C PRO A 188 -29.55 3.88 -15.18
N TYR A 189 -29.61 2.61 -15.57
CA TYR A 189 -30.87 1.89 -15.80
C TYR A 189 -31.51 1.32 -14.53
N LEU A 190 -30.76 1.19 -13.43
CA LEU A 190 -31.25 0.54 -12.21
C LEU A 190 -32.49 1.22 -11.60
N PRO A 191 -32.62 2.56 -11.55
CA PRO A 191 -33.84 3.20 -11.07
C PRO A 191 -35.08 2.79 -11.89
N GLY A 192 -34.94 2.72 -13.22
CA GLY A 192 -36.03 2.31 -14.11
C GLY A 192 -36.51 0.87 -13.84
N LEU A 193 -35.59 -0.06 -13.57
CA LEU A 193 -35.92 -1.44 -13.20
C LEU A 193 -36.64 -1.54 -11.84
N ALA A 194 -36.40 -0.58 -10.94
CA ALA A 194 -37.06 -0.49 -9.65
C ALA A 194 -38.41 0.26 -9.69
N GLY A 195 -38.88 0.63 -10.89
CA GLY A 195 -40.12 1.41 -11.09
C GLY A 195 -39.99 2.89 -10.72
N TRP A 196 -38.76 3.40 -10.60
CA TRP A 196 -38.48 4.81 -10.35
C TRP A 196 -38.16 5.50 -11.68
N PRO A 197 -38.36 6.83 -11.80
CA PRO A 197 -37.93 7.56 -12.97
C PRO A 197 -36.44 7.32 -13.24
N PRO A 198 -36.04 6.91 -14.45
CA PRO A 198 -34.63 6.76 -14.79
C PRO A 198 -33.95 8.12 -14.77
N TRP A 199 -32.65 8.14 -14.50
CA TRP A 199 -31.83 9.35 -14.61
C TRP A 199 -31.55 9.62 -16.09
N THR A 200 -32.52 10.21 -16.78
CA THR A 200 -32.53 10.35 -18.25
C THR A 200 -31.31 11.08 -18.80
N GLU A 201 -30.80 12.09 -18.08
CA GLU A 201 -29.59 12.82 -18.46
C GLU A 201 -28.34 11.93 -18.41
N GLU A 202 -28.26 10.99 -17.47
CA GLU A 202 -27.12 10.08 -17.34
C GLU A 202 -27.15 8.95 -18.38
N LEU A 203 -28.30 8.68 -19.02
CA LEU A 203 -28.41 7.64 -20.06
C LEU A 203 -27.67 7.98 -21.35
N THR A 204 -27.56 9.27 -21.67
CA THR A 204 -26.89 9.78 -22.88
C THR A 204 -25.46 10.25 -22.60
N LYS A 205 -25.09 10.44 -21.32
CA LYS A 205 -23.79 10.96 -20.92
C LYS A 205 -22.67 10.00 -21.31
N THR A 206 -21.70 10.51 -22.05
CA THR A 206 -20.55 9.74 -22.52
C THR A 206 -19.39 9.83 -21.53
N THR A 207 -18.70 8.71 -21.31
CA THR A 207 -17.49 8.61 -20.49
C THR A 207 -16.33 8.05 -21.31
N LEU A 208 -15.11 8.48 -20.98
CA LEU A 208 -13.85 7.97 -21.53
C LEU A 208 -12.73 8.10 -20.50
N GLY A 209 -11.70 7.26 -20.60
CA GLY A 209 -10.50 7.36 -19.77
C GLY A 209 -10.10 6.04 -19.11
N ALA A 210 -8.79 5.85 -18.95
CA ALA A 210 -8.21 4.70 -18.25
C ALA A 210 -8.46 4.71 -16.73
N SER A 211 -9.06 5.78 -16.19
CA SER A 211 -9.14 6.06 -14.76
C SER A 211 -9.85 4.96 -13.95
N GLY A 212 -10.87 4.29 -14.50
CA GLY A 212 -11.51 3.14 -13.83
C GLY A 212 -10.52 2.00 -13.56
N ALA A 213 -9.66 1.68 -14.52
CA ALA A 213 -8.61 0.69 -14.34
C ALA A 213 -7.51 1.18 -13.38
N VAL A 214 -7.10 2.45 -13.49
CA VAL A 214 -6.06 3.06 -12.65
C VAL A 214 -6.50 3.15 -11.18
N ILE A 215 -7.76 3.49 -10.90
CA ILE A 215 -8.29 3.48 -9.53
C ILE A 215 -8.33 2.05 -8.97
N GLY A 216 -8.66 1.06 -9.80
CA GLY A 216 -8.50 -0.35 -9.41
C GLY A 216 -7.06 -0.68 -9.01
N VAL A 217 -6.07 -0.19 -9.76
CA VAL A 217 -4.63 -0.33 -9.43
C VAL A 217 -4.28 0.36 -8.10
N LEU A 218 -4.77 1.58 -7.85
CA LEU A 218 -4.58 2.27 -6.58
C LEU A 218 -5.18 1.48 -5.41
N LEU A 219 -6.36 0.89 -5.60
CA LEU A 219 -7.01 0.05 -4.58
C LEU A 219 -6.15 -1.18 -4.26
N ALA A 220 -5.69 -1.89 -5.28
CA ALA A 220 -4.81 -3.04 -5.14
C ALA A 220 -3.53 -2.67 -4.39
N PHE A 221 -2.93 -1.53 -4.72
CA PHE A 221 -1.74 -1.04 -4.04
C PHE A 221 -2.03 -0.74 -2.55
N SER A 222 -3.16 -0.07 -2.30
CA SER A 222 -3.62 0.31 -0.95
C SER A 222 -3.84 -0.91 -0.04
N PHE A 223 -4.29 -2.03 -0.58
CA PHE A 223 -4.45 -3.27 0.18
C PHE A 223 -3.17 -4.10 0.27
N THR A 224 -2.32 -4.08 -0.76
CA THR A 224 -1.06 -4.82 -0.74
C THR A 224 -0.08 -4.22 0.27
N TRP A 225 -0.05 -2.89 0.38
CA TRP A 225 0.86 -2.18 1.28
C TRP A 225 0.18 -1.06 2.08
N PRO A 226 -0.80 -1.37 2.95
CA PRO A 226 -1.69 -0.39 3.57
C PRO A 226 -0.98 0.64 4.45
N TYR A 227 0.19 0.28 5.00
CA TYR A 227 0.97 1.13 5.89
C TYR A 227 2.11 1.89 5.20
N SER A 228 2.34 1.65 3.91
CA SER A 228 3.36 2.36 3.14
C SER A 228 3.02 3.85 3.07
N ARG A 229 4.01 4.69 3.34
CA ARG A 229 3.85 6.14 3.27
C ARG A 229 4.16 6.59 1.86
N ILE A 230 3.19 7.26 1.25
CA ILE A 230 3.31 7.88 -0.06
C ILE A 230 3.36 9.38 0.17
N GLN A 231 4.36 10.01 -0.42
CA GLN A 231 4.46 11.46 -0.44
C GLN A 231 3.81 11.96 -1.72
N LEU A 232 2.70 12.69 -1.58
CA LEU A 232 2.12 13.41 -2.70
C LEU A 232 3.05 14.57 -3.08
N VAL A 233 3.19 14.83 -4.38
CA VAL A 233 3.98 15.95 -4.89
C VAL A 233 3.25 17.27 -4.64
N PHE A 234 1.93 17.27 -4.81
CA PHE A 234 1.09 18.44 -4.58
C PHE A 234 -0.32 18.01 -4.13
N PRO A 235 -0.80 18.45 -2.95
CA PRO A 235 -0.04 19.11 -1.88
C PRO A 235 1.04 18.18 -1.29
N PRO A 236 2.15 18.69 -0.74
CA PRO A 236 3.25 17.87 -0.20
C PRO A 236 2.88 17.19 1.13
N ILE A 237 1.97 16.21 1.07
CA ILE A 237 1.43 15.50 2.22
C ILE A 237 1.88 14.04 2.15
N SER A 238 2.35 13.51 3.29
CA SER A 238 2.59 12.08 3.45
C SER A 238 1.32 11.39 3.94
N LEU A 239 0.73 10.52 3.12
CA LEU A 239 -0.39 9.66 3.53
C LEU A 239 0.00 8.19 3.54
N LYS A 240 -0.69 7.39 4.36
CA LYS A 240 -0.61 5.93 4.22
C LYS A 240 -1.39 5.48 2.98
N ALA A 241 -0.92 4.45 2.29
CA ALA A 241 -1.55 3.94 1.07
C ALA A 241 -3.03 3.60 1.26
N ILE A 242 -3.43 3.08 2.43
CA ILE A 242 -4.83 2.77 2.73
C ILE A 242 -5.78 3.99 2.61
N TRP A 243 -5.25 5.22 2.71
CA TRP A 243 -6.02 6.46 2.57
C TRP A 243 -6.10 6.98 1.13
N LEU A 244 -5.42 6.38 0.15
CA LEU A 244 -5.44 6.83 -1.24
C LEU A 244 -6.85 6.86 -1.81
N ILE A 245 -7.61 5.77 -1.67
CA ILE A 245 -8.95 5.67 -2.25
C ILE A 245 -9.89 6.70 -1.61
N PRO A 246 -10.04 6.78 -0.26
CA PRO A 246 -10.82 7.85 0.35
C PRO A 246 -10.39 9.26 -0.09
N PHE A 247 -9.08 9.51 -0.17
CA PHE A 247 -8.55 10.80 -0.60
C PHE A 247 -8.96 11.15 -2.03
N VAL A 248 -8.83 10.22 -2.98
CA VAL A 248 -9.23 10.44 -4.38
C VAL A 248 -10.72 10.76 -4.49
N PHE A 249 -11.59 10.04 -3.77
CA PHE A 249 -13.03 10.32 -3.81
C PHE A 249 -13.41 11.64 -3.14
N ILE A 250 -12.72 12.03 -2.05
CA ILE A 250 -12.91 13.34 -1.43
C ILE A 250 -12.50 14.45 -2.41
N MET A 251 -11.36 14.31 -3.07
CA MET A 251 -10.90 15.29 -4.05
C MET A 251 -11.84 15.38 -5.25
N ASP A 252 -12.32 14.25 -5.76
CA ASP A 252 -13.29 14.20 -6.85
C ASP A 252 -14.59 14.95 -6.50
N PHE A 253 -15.09 14.72 -5.27
CA PHE A 253 -16.26 15.43 -4.75
C PHE A 253 -16.03 16.93 -4.55
N VAL A 254 -14.90 17.33 -3.97
CA VAL A 254 -14.58 18.75 -3.67
C VAL A 254 -14.30 19.56 -4.94
N THR A 255 -13.64 18.95 -5.92
CA THR A 255 -13.29 19.63 -7.18
C THR A 255 -14.43 19.65 -8.20
N GLY A 256 -15.49 18.85 -7.97
CA GLY A 256 -16.64 18.75 -8.87
C GLY A 256 -16.22 18.35 -10.28
N SER A 257 -15.33 17.36 -10.40
CA SER A 257 -14.65 17.08 -11.68
C SER A 257 -15.62 16.50 -12.73
N GLU A 258 -16.33 17.37 -13.47
CA GLU A 258 -17.31 16.97 -14.51
C GLU A 258 -16.67 16.14 -15.65
N ASN A 259 -15.34 16.25 -15.80
CA ASN A 259 -14.55 15.52 -16.77
C ASN A 259 -14.31 14.04 -16.39
N VAL A 260 -14.79 13.59 -15.23
CA VAL A 260 -14.54 12.23 -14.75
C VAL A 260 -15.82 11.59 -14.20
N SER A 261 -16.08 10.34 -14.60
CA SER A 261 -17.27 9.61 -14.16
C SER A 261 -17.08 9.06 -12.75
N HIS A 262 -17.82 9.61 -11.77
CA HIS A 262 -17.89 9.06 -10.41
C HIS A 262 -18.31 7.58 -10.42
N VAL A 263 -19.24 7.21 -11.32
CA VAL A 263 -19.67 5.82 -11.52
C VAL A 263 -18.51 4.97 -12.05
N GLY A 264 -17.70 5.50 -12.98
CA GLY A 264 -16.51 4.82 -13.47
C GLY A 264 -15.46 4.57 -12.39
N HIS A 265 -15.19 5.57 -11.55
CA HIS A 265 -14.27 5.44 -10.41
C HIS A 265 -14.77 4.42 -9.38
N LEU A 266 -16.02 4.53 -8.98
CA LEU A 266 -16.65 3.58 -8.06
C LEU A 266 -16.70 2.18 -8.65
N GLY A 267 -16.97 2.07 -9.95
CA GLY A 267 -16.96 0.79 -10.66
C GLY A 267 -15.58 0.13 -10.67
N GLY A 268 -14.51 0.91 -10.89
CA GLY A 268 -13.14 0.44 -10.78
C GLY A 268 -12.79 -0.08 -9.39
N VAL A 269 -13.21 0.62 -8.34
CA VAL A 269 -13.05 0.17 -6.94
C VAL A 269 -13.85 -1.11 -6.70
N ALA A 270 -15.13 -1.14 -7.08
CA ALA A 270 -16.02 -2.26 -6.81
C ALA A 270 -15.53 -3.54 -7.49
N VAL A 271 -15.23 -3.46 -8.79
CA VAL A 271 -14.76 -4.59 -9.59
C VAL A 271 -13.37 -5.03 -9.14
N GLY A 272 -12.46 -4.08 -8.88
CA GLY A 272 -11.14 -4.38 -8.34
C GLY A 272 -11.23 -5.10 -6.99
N TRP A 273 -12.05 -4.60 -6.06
CA TRP A 273 -12.24 -5.23 -4.75
C TRP A 273 -12.81 -6.65 -4.87
N LEU A 274 -13.85 -6.84 -5.67
CA LEU A 274 -14.45 -8.16 -5.93
C LEU A 274 -13.44 -9.13 -6.56
N TYR A 275 -12.66 -8.67 -7.54
CA TYR A 275 -11.59 -9.47 -8.15
C TYR A 275 -10.58 -9.92 -7.09
N LEU A 276 -10.13 -9.01 -6.22
CA LEU A 276 -9.14 -9.33 -5.18
C LEU A 276 -9.67 -10.31 -4.13
N ILE A 277 -10.94 -10.18 -3.74
CA ILE A 277 -11.61 -11.16 -2.87
C ILE A 277 -11.65 -12.53 -3.55
N HIS A 278 -12.09 -12.58 -4.80
CA HIS A 278 -12.26 -13.83 -5.54
C HIS A 278 -10.91 -14.52 -5.81
N GLU A 279 -9.87 -13.76 -6.14
CA GLU A 279 -8.54 -14.29 -6.39
C GLU A 279 -7.90 -14.84 -5.10
N GLY A 280 -8.16 -14.22 -3.95
CA GLY A 280 -7.71 -14.70 -2.63
C GLY A 280 -6.18 -14.65 -2.42
N LYS A 281 -5.43 -14.03 -3.32
CA LYS A 281 -3.95 -13.98 -3.29
C LYS A 281 -3.37 -12.72 -2.67
N THR A 282 -4.18 -11.70 -2.45
CA THR A 282 -3.72 -10.43 -1.87
C THR A 282 -4.00 -10.45 -0.37
N PRO A 283 -2.94 -10.40 0.48
CA PRO A 283 -3.12 -10.38 1.92
C PRO A 283 -3.87 -9.10 2.34
N ASP A 284 -4.65 -9.18 3.41
CA ASP A 284 -5.35 -8.05 4.05
C ASP A 284 -6.50 -7.39 3.28
N VAL A 285 -6.94 -7.97 2.15
CA VAL A 285 -8.18 -7.53 1.49
C VAL A 285 -9.36 -7.74 2.43
N PRO A 286 -10.13 -6.69 2.78
CA PRO A 286 -11.27 -6.83 3.66
C PRO A 286 -12.36 -7.64 2.95
N THR A 287 -12.64 -8.84 3.43
CA THR A 287 -13.79 -9.64 3.00
C THR A 287 -15.04 -9.25 3.78
N PHE A 288 -16.23 -9.55 3.25
CA PHE A 288 -17.50 -9.32 3.95
C PHE A 288 -17.53 -9.91 5.37
N GLU A 289 -16.98 -11.11 5.55
CA GLU A 289 -16.93 -11.77 6.85
C GLU A 289 -15.96 -11.06 7.82
N THR A 290 -14.78 -10.64 7.35
CA THR A 290 -13.86 -9.86 8.18
C THR A 290 -14.43 -8.50 8.58
N LEU A 291 -15.15 -7.84 7.67
CA LEU A 291 -15.86 -6.59 7.95
C LEU A 291 -16.97 -6.79 8.98
N LYS A 292 -17.78 -7.83 8.83
CA LYS A 292 -18.84 -8.20 9.78
C LYS A 292 -18.28 -8.47 11.17
N ARG A 293 -17.15 -9.18 11.28
CA ARG A 293 -16.46 -9.45 12.55
C ARG A 293 -15.91 -8.17 13.18
N ARG A 294 -15.27 -7.29 12.40
CA ARG A 294 -14.78 -5.99 12.87
C ARG A 294 -15.93 -5.12 13.39
N TYR A 295 -17.04 -5.05 12.67
CA TYR A 295 -18.23 -4.31 13.10
C TYR A 295 -18.82 -4.86 14.40
N LYS A 296 -18.93 -6.20 14.53
CA LYS A 296 -19.38 -6.83 15.77
C LYS A 296 -18.46 -6.52 16.96
N ARG A 297 -17.14 -6.56 16.77
CA ARG A 297 -16.15 -6.19 17.81
C ARG A 297 -16.29 -4.73 18.23
N TYR A 298 -16.33 -3.82 17.25
CA TYR A 298 -16.54 -2.39 17.50
C TYR A 298 -17.83 -2.13 18.30
N ARG A 299 -18.93 -2.79 17.94
CA ARG A 299 -20.20 -2.69 18.67
C ARG A 299 -20.07 -3.24 20.09
N ALA A 300 -19.41 -4.39 20.27
CA ALA A 300 -19.19 -4.99 21.58
C ALA A 300 -18.32 -4.10 22.48
N GLU A 301 -17.26 -3.49 21.95
CA GLU A 301 -16.41 -2.53 22.66
C GLU A 301 -17.19 -1.28 23.10
N LYS A 302 -18.03 -0.72 22.23
CA LYS A 302 -18.89 0.42 22.58
C LYS A 302 -19.99 0.07 23.59
N SER A 303 -20.46 -1.18 23.58
CA SER A 303 -21.47 -1.67 24.53
C SER A 303 -20.86 -2.21 25.83
N ALA A 304 -19.53 -2.34 25.91
CA ALA A 304 -18.86 -2.82 27.11
C ALA A 304 -18.90 -1.74 28.20
N PRO A 305 -19.23 -2.08 29.46
CA PRO A 305 -19.06 -1.18 30.59
C PRO A 305 -17.59 -0.74 30.67
N SER A 306 -17.36 0.52 31.07
CA SER A 306 -16.02 1.03 31.34
C SER A 306 -15.26 0.04 32.24
N PRO A 307 -14.03 -0.37 31.90
CA PRO A 307 -13.27 -1.24 32.78
C PRO A 307 -13.14 -0.56 34.16
N PRO A 308 -13.26 -1.32 35.25
CA PRO A 308 -13.10 -0.75 36.58
C PRO A 308 -11.74 -0.04 36.65
N VAL A 309 -11.75 1.21 37.12
CA VAL A 309 -10.52 2.00 37.29
C VAL A 309 -9.56 1.20 38.16
N SER A 310 -8.52 0.63 37.54
CA SER A 310 -7.49 -0.08 38.28
C SER A 310 -6.82 0.94 39.18
N ARG A 311 -7.00 0.78 40.51
CA ARG A 311 -6.28 1.60 41.50
C ARG A 311 -4.79 1.59 41.14
N PRO A 312 -4.11 2.75 41.15
CA PRO A 312 -2.69 2.79 40.85
C PRO A 312 -1.97 1.78 41.74
N SER A 313 -1.25 0.85 41.10
CA SER A 313 -0.40 -0.13 41.77
C SER A 313 0.46 0.64 42.77
N LYS A 314 0.29 0.35 44.07
CA LYS A 314 1.02 1.01 45.15
C LYS A 314 2.51 0.99 44.79
N ALA A 315 3.15 2.16 44.82
CA ALA A 315 4.56 2.30 44.53
C ALA A 315 5.35 1.21 45.27
N PRO A 316 6.34 0.57 44.63
CA PRO A 316 7.09 -0.53 45.25
C PRO A 316 7.65 -0.05 46.59
N ARG A 317 7.39 -0.83 47.65
CA ARG A 317 7.89 -0.56 49.01
C ARG A 317 9.37 -0.15 48.97
N PRO A 318 9.83 0.79 49.83
CA PRO A 318 11.20 1.33 49.80
C PRO A 318 12.30 0.27 49.73
N GLU A 319 12.10 -0.85 50.43
CA GLU A 319 13.02 -2.00 50.43
C GLU A 319 13.21 -2.64 49.04
N ARG A 320 12.14 -2.68 48.24
CA ARG A 320 12.17 -3.23 46.87
C ARG A 320 12.91 -2.29 45.92
N LYS A 321 12.81 -0.97 46.13
CA LYS A 321 13.64 0.01 45.40
C LYS A 321 15.12 -0.12 45.78
N LEU A 322 15.42 -0.32 47.06
CA LEU A 322 16.79 -0.47 47.55
C LEU A 322 17.44 -1.77 47.03
N SER A 323 16.69 -2.88 47.01
CA SER A 323 17.19 -4.17 46.51
C SER A 323 17.45 -4.14 45.00
N LEU A 324 16.59 -3.47 44.22
CA LEU A 324 16.80 -3.23 42.79
C LEU A 324 18.03 -2.36 42.53
N LYS A 325 18.21 -1.28 43.29
CA LYS A 325 19.39 -0.40 43.18
C LYS A 325 20.68 -1.15 43.51
N ARG A 326 20.68 -2.00 44.54
CA ARG A 326 21.81 -2.88 44.88
C ARG A 326 22.10 -3.92 43.80
N ARG A 327 21.07 -4.54 43.21
CA ARG A 327 21.22 -5.48 42.08
C ARG A 327 21.86 -4.82 40.86
N TYR A 328 21.38 -3.62 40.51
CA TYR A 328 21.94 -2.83 39.41
C TYR A 328 23.43 -2.48 39.63
N GLN A 329 23.79 -2.02 40.83
CA GLN A 329 25.18 -1.71 41.17
C GLN A 329 26.09 -2.94 41.10
N ARG A 330 25.62 -4.11 41.56
CA ARG A 330 26.37 -5.38 41.45
C ARG A 330 26.59 -5.79 39.99
N GLN A 331 25.59 -5.64 39.12
CA GLN A 331 25.74 -5.91 37.68
C GLN A 331 26.73 -4.95 37.03
N LYS A 332 26.66 -3.65 37.37
CA LYS A 332 27.58 -2.62 36.86
C LYS A 332 29.04 -2.93 37.23
N MET A 333 29.30 -3.30 38.49
CA MET A 333 30.63 -3.71 38.96
C MET A 333 31.13 -4.98 38.26
N ARG A 334 30.28 -5.99 38.09
CA ARG A 334 30.63 -7.22 37.36
C ARG A 334 31.00 -6.96 35.89
N ARG A 335 30.32 -6.03 35.22
CA ARG A 335 30.66 -5.63 33.85
C ARG A 335 32.02 -4.93 33.79
N LYS A 336 32.32 -4.07 34.77
CA LYS A 336 33.60 -3.35 34.88
C LYS A 336 34.79 -4.28 35.15
N LEU A 337 34.59 -5.33 35.95
CA LEU A 337 35.61 -6.36 36.21
C LEU A 337 35.87 -7.26 34.99
N ARG A 338 34.88 -7.48 34.13
CA ARG A 338 35.03 -8.25 32.89
C ARG A 338 35.67 -7.45 31.74
N SER A 339 35.74 -6.13 31.85
CA SER A 339 36.32 -5.25 30.83
C SER A 339 37.79 -4.86 31.10
N VAL A 340 38.42 -5.42 32.14
CA VAL A 340 39.86 -5.25 32.38
C VAL A 340 40.62 -6.30 31.56
N PRO A 341 41.46 -5.92 30.59
CA PRO A 341 42.33 -6.87 29.88
C PRO A 341 43.28 -7.51 30.89
N GLY A 342 43.31 -8.85 30.94
CA GLY A 342 44.20 -9.58 31.83
C GLY A 342 45.65 -9.38 31.42
N GLU A 343 46.43 -8.70 32.27
CA GLU A 343 47.89 -8.85 32.29
C GLU A 343 48.25 -10.28 32.70
N GLY A 344 49.05 -10.93 31.85
CA GLY A 344 50.01 -11.98 32.21
C GLY A 344 49.46 -13.38 32.47
N ARG A 345 49.70 -14.31 31.54
CA ARG A 345 49.80 -15.75 31.87
C ARG A 345 51.26 -16.18 31.67
N PRO A 346 51.97 -16.68 32.70
CA PRO A 346 53.33 -17.17 32.52
C PRO A 346 53.31 -18.47 31.71
N LYS A 347 54.24 -18.60 30.76
CA LYS A 347 54.51 -19.84 30.05
C LYS A 347 55.10 -20.85 31.03
N ARG A 348 54.52 -22.05 31.05
CA ARG A 348 55.00 -23.20 31.82
C ARG A 348 56.12 -23.84 30.99
N GLU A 349 57.35 -23.81 31.48
CA GLU A 349 58.46 -24.60 30.93
C GLU A 349 58.13 -26.08 31.03
N GLN A 350 58.24 -26.78 29.90
CA GLN A 350 58.33 -28.23 29.82
C GLN A 350 59.82 -28.57 29.77
N ASN A 351 60.35 -29.10 30.87
CA ASN A 351 61.51 -29.97 30.86
C ASN A 351 60.96 -31.40 30.92
N ASP A 352 61.29 -32.22 29.93
CA ASP A 352 61.31 -33.67 30.03
C ASP A 352 62.56 -34.15 29.27
N ASP A 353 63.30 -35.03 29.94
CA ASP A 353 64.52 -35.73 29.50
C ASP A 353 64.31 -36.66 28.30
#